data_AF-A0A8J3B5V7-F1
#
_entry.id   AF-A0A8J3B5V7-F1
#
_cell.length_a   1.000
_cell.length_b   1.000
_cell.length_c   1.000
_cell.angle_alpha   90.00
_cell.angle_beta   90.00
_cell.angle_gamma   90.00
#
_symmetry.space_group_name_H-M   'P 1'
#
loop_
_entity.id
_entity.type
_entity.pdbx_description
1 polymer ?
#
loop_
_entity_poly.entity_id
_entity_poly.type
_entity_poly.pdbx_seq_one_letter_code
_entity_poly.pdbx_strand_id
1 'polypeptide(L)'
;MPTPHRAAVAAGAALVVLAATVPATAAPPPADPARATTTAAADARLAPASAAARAARGAAARTPWTPGAARADGPTCTKGLIIEHDRTKRYLAVETGYPGPAKGMLRATVADPGPKQHFEICITSAKDPGTLRAYLRSAAARRFVSAEPELPGRRAGMVRAGAAALSANTQFLLYLQGKGRVYLRANANNRFVTVERNYPGGDDEMARAGRDARGAGELFTVYTADR
;
A
#
# COMPACT_ATOMS: atom_id res chain seq x y z
N MET A 1 -5.89 -17.23 50.88
CA MET A 1 -5.10 -16.12 51.46
C MET A 1 -5.44 -14.86 50.69
N PRO A 2 -6.19 -13.92 51.29
CA PRO A 2 -6.52 -12.64 50.68
C PRO A 2 -5.49 -11.58 51.07
N THR A 3 -5.00 -10.81 50.11
CA THR A 3 -4.27 -9.57 50.36
C THR A 3 -4.90 -8.48 49.49
N PRO A 4 -5.58 -7.49 50.09
CA PRO A 4 -5.84 -6.22 49.44
C PRO A 4 -4.61 -5.33 49.61
N HIS A 5 -4.38 -4.39 48.71
CA HIS A 5 -4.22 -2.97 49.07
C HIS A 5 -4.20 -2.11 47.81
N ARG A 6 -5.10 -1.12 47.85
CA ARG A 6 -5.22 0.02 46.96
C ARG A 6 -3.96 0.89 47.05
N ALA A 7 -3.58 1.51 45.93
CA ALA A 7 -3.00 2.85 45.95
C ALA A 7 -3.32 3.55 44.62
N ALA A 8 -4.30 4.44 44.68
CA ALA A 8 -4.49 5.48 43.68
C ALA A 8 -3.45 6.58 43.95
N VAL A 9 -2.73 7.01 42.91
CA VAL A 9 -1.96 8.26 42.93
C VAL A 9 -2.50 9.13 41.80
N ALA A 10 -3.14 10.21 42.22
CA ALA A 10 -3.46 11.37 41.41
C ALA A 10 -2.34 12.43 41.56
N ALA A 11 -2.38 13.43 40.67
CA ALA A 11 -1.54 14.64 40.59
C ALA A 11 -0.39 14.52 39.56
N GLY A 12 -0.17 15.46 38.65
CA GLY A 12 -0.82 16.75 38.45
C GLY A 12 -0.50 17.28 37.06
N ALA A 13 -1.42 18.10 36.54
CA ALA A 13 -1.25 18.84 35.30
C ALA A 13 -0.28 20.00 35.54
N ALA A 14 0.78 20.07 34.73
CA ALA A 14 1.59 21.27 34.56
C ALA A 14 1.43 21.74 33.12
N LEU A 15 0.57 22.75 32.93
CA LEU A 15 0.40 23.44 31.65
C LEU A 15 1.47 24.54 31.59
N VAL A 16 2.51 24.34 30.77
CA VAL A 16 3.49 25.39 30.46
C VAL A 16 3.08 26.04 29.16
N VAL A 17 2.62 27.29 29.22
CA VAL A 17 2.37 28.13 28.05
C VAL A 17 3.64 28.95 27.80
N LEU A 18 4.43 28.55 26.81
CA LEU A 18 5.53 29.35 26.26
C LEU A 18 4.97 30.20 25.10
N ALA A 19 4.84 31.49 25.33
CA ALA A 19 4.58 32.47 24.27
C ALA A 19 5.88 32.68 23.48
N ALA A 20 5.93 32.16 22.24
CA ALA A 20 6.99 32.46 21.29
C ALA A 20 6.60 33.71 20.47
N THR A 21 7.42 34.75 20.57
CA THR A 21 7.39 35.92 19.68
C THR A 21 8.00 35.53 18.34
N VAL A 22 7.20 35.56 17.26
CA VAL A 22 7.67 35.30 15.90
C VAL A 22 8.11 36.65 15.29
N PRO A 23 9.32 36.77 14.71
CA PRO A 23 9.75 37.97 14.03
C PRO A 23 8.96 38.22 12.74
N ALA A 24 8.75 39.50 12.44
CA ALA A 24 8.04 39.99 11.27
C ALA A 24 8.69 39.52 9.97
N THR A 25 7.91 38.81 9.15
CA THR A 25 8.26 38.47 7.77
C THR A 25 8.28 39.73 6.93
N ALA A 26 9.43 40.03 6.32
CA ALA A 26 9.58 41.07 5.31
C ALA A 26 8.71 40.76 4.08
N ALA A 27 8.01 41.79 3.60
CA ALA A 27 7.16 41.74 2.41
C ALA A 27 8.00 41.46 1.14
N PRO A 28 7.54 40.59 0.23
CA PRO A 28 8.14 40.45 -1.09
C PRO A 28 7.86 41.68 -1.97
N PRO A 29 8.77 42.04 -2.88
CA PRO A 29 8.58 43.16 -3.81
C PRO A 29 7.45 42.87 -4.83
N PRO A 30 6.82 43.93 -5.37
CA PRO A 30 5.74 43.81 -6.35
C PRO A 30 6.21 43.18 -7.67
N ALA A 31 5.36 42.33 -8.24
CA ALA A 31 5.55 41.71 -9.54
C ALA A 31 5.28 42.72 -10.67
N ASP A 32 6.24 42.82 -11.60
CA ASP A 32 6.11 43.54 -12.87
C ASP A 32 5.12 42.82 -13.81
N PRO A 33 4.07 43.50 -14.33
CA PRO A 33 3.21 42.95 -15.37
C PRO A 33 3.67 43.47 -16.74
N ALA A 34 4.65 42.81 -17.36
CA ALA A 34 4.90 43.02 -18.78
C ALA A 34 5.66 41.84 -19.41
N ARG A 35 4.95 41.06 -20.24
CA ARG A 35 5.20 40.92 -21.69
C ARG A 35 4.79 39.52 -22.16
N ALA A 36 3.54 39.44 -22.60
CA ALA A 36 3.12 38.40 -23.53
C ALA A 36 3.92 38.56 -24.83
N THR A 37 4.57 37.49 -25.27
CA THR A 37 4.94 37.32 -26.68
C THR A 37 4.65 35.89 -27.09
N THR A 38 3.72 35.78 -28.02
CA THR A 38 3.36 34.61 -28.80
C THR A 38 4.54 34.11 -29.64
N THR A 39 4.82 32.80 -29.59
CA THR A 39 5.23 32.06 -30.79
C THR A 39 4.73 30.62 -30.68
N ALA A 40 3.56 30.40 -31.26
CA ALA A 40 3.10 29.08 -31.66
C ALA A 40 3.74 28.72 -33.01
N ALA A 41 3.80 27.41 -33.27
CA ALA A 41 4.12 26.74 -34.54
C ALA A 41 5.60 26.44 -34.84
N ALA A 42 6.05 25.27 -34.37
CA ALA A 42 6.56 24.18 -35.22
C ALA A 42 6.69 22.90 -34.36
N ASP A 43 6.64 21.73 -34.99
CA ASP A 43 6.76 20.37 -34.42
C ASP A 43 5.55 19.74 -33.74
N ALA A 44 4.40 19.79 -34.43
CA ALA A 44 3.39 18.75 -34.34
C ALA A 44 3.51 17.81 -35.56
N ARG A 45 4.32 16.74 -35.47
CA ARG A 45 4.20 15.51 -36.33
C ARG A 45 5.17 14.35 -36.00
N LEU A 46 5.57 14.14 -34.75
CA LEU A 46 6.29 12.92 -34.33
C LEU A 46 5.89 12.42 -32.94
N ALA A 47 4.59 12.20 -32.69
CA ALA A 47 4.14 11.29 -31.63
C ALA A 47 2.69 10.83 -31.89
N PRO A 48 2.49 9.57 -32.30
CA PRO A 48 1.62 8.73 -31.48
C PRO A 48 2.11 7.28 -31.33
N ALA A 49 3.27 6.91 -31.90
CA ALA A 49 3.76 5.53 -31.86
C ALA A 49 4.15 5.05 -30.46
N SER A 50 4.56 5.95 -29.55
CA SER A 50 5.10 5.58 -28.24
C SER A 50 4.06 5.40 -27.13
N ALA A 51 2.88 6.03 -27.25
CA ALA A 51 1.75 5.81 -26.34
C ALA A 51 0.99 4.53 -26.71
N ALA A 52 0.75 4.29 -28.01
CA ALA A 52 0.15 3.06 -28.49
C ALA A 52 1.08 1.84 -28.28
N ALA A 53 2.40 1.99 -28.48
CA ALA A 53 3.36 0.94 -28.14
C ALA A 53 3.49 0.71 -26.62
N ARG A 54 3.29 1.72 -25.77
CA ARG A 54 3.20 1.54 -24.31
C ARG A 54 1.91 0.85 -23.90
N ALA A 55 0.78 1.22 -24.50
CA ALA A 55 -0.50 0.54 -24.28
C ALA A 55 -0.47 -0.93 -24.77
N ALA A 56 0.19 -1.19 -25.90
CA ALA A 56 0.38 -2.54 -26.42
C ALA A 56 1.38 -3.37 -25.60
N ARG A 57 2.41 -2.74 -24.99
CA ARG A 57 3.34 -3.41 -24.06
C ARG A 57 2.76 -3.59 -22.64
N GLY A 58 1.86 -2.71 -22.21
CA GLY A 58 1.14 -2.81 -20.93
C GLY A 58 0.06 -3.90 -20.92
N ALA A 59 -0.30 -4.40 -22.10
CA ALA A 59 -1.19 -5.53 -22.30
C ALA A 59 -0.44 -6.84 -22.58
N ALA A 60 0.80 -7.00 -22.10
CA ALA A 60 1.37 -8.35 -21.95
C ALA A 60 0.31 -9.23 -21.26
N ALA A 61 0.05 -10.41 -21.82
CA ALA A 61 -1.04 -11.27 -21.39
C ALA A 61 -0.90 -11.57 -19.88
N ARG A 62 -1.73 -10.93 -19.06
CA ARG A 62 -1.68 -11.11 -17.61
C ARG A 62 -2.41 -12.40 -17.27
N THR A 63 -1.67 -13.41 -16.85
CA THR A 63 -2.27 -14.68 -16.42
C THR A 63 -2.75 -14.54 -14.97
N PRO A 64 -4.04 -14.79 -14.66
CA PRO A 64 -4.52 -14.78 -13.30
C PRO A 64 -3.73 -15.77 -12.44
N TRP A 65 -3.26 -15.32 -11.28
CA TRP A 65 -2.49 -16.16 -10.39
C TRP A 65 -3.35 -17.31 -9.87
N THR A 66 -2.83 -18.52 -10.02
CA THR A 66 -3.38 -19.72 -9.39
C THR A 66 -2.47 -20.10 -8.23
N PRO A 67 -2.95 -20.06 -6.98
CA PRO A 67 -2.13 -20.44 -5.85
C PRO A 67 -1.76 -21.92 -5.94
N GLY A 68 -0.48 -22.21 -5.72
CA GLY A 68 -0.03 -23.59 -5.51
C GLY A 68 -0.59 -24.14 -4.20
N ALA A 69 -0.64 -25.47 -4.08
CA ALA A 69 -0.99 -26.12 -2.81
C ALA A 69 0.06 -25.80 -1.73
N ALA A 70 -0.39 -25.59 -0.49
CA ALA A 70 0.51 -25.53 0.65
C ALA A 70 1.23 -26.89 0.81
N ARG A 71 2.51 -26.87 1.19
CA ARG A 71 3.33 -28.07 1.38
C ARG A 71 3.68 -28.25 2.85
N ALA A 72 3.85 -29.50 3.27
CA ALA A 72 4.29 -29.82 4.63
C ALA A 72 5.73 -29.32 4.91
N ASP A 73 6.59 -29.31 3.87
CA ASP A 73 8.02 -28.99 3.99
C ASP A 73 8.34 -27.49 3.95
N GLY A 74 7.31 -26.63 4.06
CA GLY A 74 7.48 -25.18 4.15
C GLY A 74 6.68 -24.37 3.13
N PRO A 75 6.90 -23.04 3.10
CA PRO A 75 6.08 -22.15 2.30
C PRO A 75 6.30 -22.34 0.80
N THR A 76 5.21 -22.33 0.04
CA THR A 76 5.27 -22.31 -1.43
C THR A 76 5.18 -20.89 -1.93
N CYS A 77 6.27 -20.39 -2.52
CA CYS A 77 6.40 -19.00 -2.96
C CYS A 77 6.25 -18.84 -4.47
N THR A 78 5.42 -17.90 -4.88
CA THR A 78 5.31 -17.43 -6.27
C THR A 78 5.84 -16.01 -6.36
N LYS A 79 6.87 -15.79 -7.20
CA LYS A 79 7.51 -14.49 -7.44
C LYS A 79 6.97 -13.85 -8.72
N GLY A 80 7.22 -12.55 -8.88
CA GLY A 80 6.84 -11.82 -10.08
C GLY A 80 5.34 -11.57 -10.15
N LEU A 81 4.67 -11.49 -9.00
CA LEU A 81 3.25 -11.22 -8.92
C LEU A 81 2.99 -9.72 -8.93
N ILE A 82 1.92 -9.31 -9.60
CA ILE A 82 1.37 -7.96 -9.55
C ILE A 82 -0.03 -8.02 -8.96
N ILE A 83 -0.40 -7.00 -8.20
CA ILE A 83 -1.67 -6.98 -7.45
C ILE A 83 -2.46 -5.75 -7.89
N GLU A 84 -3.54 -5.98 -8.63
CA GLU A 84 -4.47 -4.95 -9.10
C GLU A 84 -5.60 -4.80 -8.09
N HIS A 85 -5.96 -3.57 -7.75
CA HIS A 85 -7.16 -3.29 -6.98
C HIS A 85 -8.39 -3.31 -7.90
N ASP A 86 -9.36 -4.19 -7.63
CA ASP A 86 -10.45 -4.48 -8.57
C ASP A 86 -11.29 -3.26 -8.91
N ARG A 87 -11.47 -2.34 -7.96
CA ARG A 87 -12.32 -1.16 -8.14
C ARG A 87 -11.64 -0.05 -8.92
N THR A 88 -10.35 0.22 -8.69
CA THR A 88 -9.65 1.34 -9.36
C THR A 88 -8.91 0.91 -10.62
N LYS A 89 -8.71 -0.39 -10.82
CA LYS A 89 -7.88 -0.95 -11.92
C LYS A 89 -6.46 -0.38 -11.90
N ARG A 90 -5.96 -0.10 -10.70
CA ARG A 90 -4.59 0.35 -10.44
C ARG A 90 -3.84 -0.70 -9.64
N TYR A 91 -2.54 -0.79 -9.85
CA TYR A 91 -1.67 -1.75 -9.18
C TYR A 91 -1.10 -1.20 -7.89
N LEU A 92 -1.03 -2.08 -6.89
CA LEU A 92 -0.30 -1.82 -5.67
C LEU A 92 1.18 -1.60 -5.99
N ALA A 93 1.69 -0.47 -5.53
CA ALA A 93 3.05 0.00 -5.66
C ALA A 93 3.65 0.17 -4.26
N VAL A 94 4.91 -0.19 -4.08
CA VAL A 94 5.64 0.21 -2.87
C VAL A 94 6.27 1.61 -3.04
N GLU A 95 6.03 2.49 -2.07
CA GLU A 95 6.63 3.83 -2.03
C GLU A 95 8.00 3.80 -1.37
N THR A 96 9.03 3.39 -2.13
CA THR A 96 10.41 3.29 -1.62
C THR A 96 11.10 4.65 -1.43
N GLY A 97 10.62 5.71 -2.10
CA GLY A 97 11.18 7.06 -2.04
C GLY A 97 10.62 7.94 -0.93
N TYR A 98 9.54 7.51 -0.26
CA TYR A 98 8.92 8.30 0.80
C TYR A 98 9.77 8.23 2.08
N PRO A 99 9.96 9.36 2.80
CA PRO A 99 10.70 9.38 4.05
C PRO A 99 9.83 8.97 5.24
N GLY A 100 10.50 8.71 6.37
CA GLY A 100 9.85 8.56 7.67
C GLY A 100 8.80 7.44 7.71
N PRO A 101 7.67 7.64 8.42
CA PRO A 101 6.66 6.60 8.60
C PRO A 101 5.94 6.18 7.31
N ALA A 102 6.01 6.99 6.25
CA ALA A 102 5.41 6.65 4.96
C ALA A 102 6.34 5.81 4.06
N LYS A 103 7.58 5.56 4.50
CA LYS A 103 8.52 4.72 3.77
C LYS A 103 8.00 3.30 3.62
N GLY A 104 7.95 2.84 2.37
CA GLY A 104 7.48 1.50 2.00
C GLY A 104 5.96 1.36 2.00
N MET A 105 5.20 2.44 2.20
CA MET A 105 3.74 2.43 2.11
C MET A 105 3.28 1.80 0.78
N LEU A 106 2.21 1.00 0.81
CA LEU A 106 1.60 0.46 -0.40
C LEU A 106 0.49 1.41 -0.89
N ARG A 107 0.48 1.70 -2.19
CA ARG A 107 -0.55 2.52 -2.83
C ARG A 107 -1.03 1.93 -4.15
N ALA A 108 -2.31 2.05 -4.47
CA ALA A 108 -2.87 1.59 -5.75
C ALA A 108 -3.07 2.75 -6.73
N THR A 109 -1.97 3.34 -7.20
CA THR A 109 -2.01 4.55 -8.07
C THR A 109 -1.60 4.28 -9.52
N VAL A 110 -0.90 3.16 -9.75
CA VAL A 110 -0.17 2.94 -11.00
C VAL A 110 -1.04 2.18 -12.00
N ALA A 111 -1.12 2.67 -13.24
CA ALA A 111 -1.90 2.03 -14.31
C ALA A 111 -1.13 0.90 -15.00
N ASP A 112 0.19 1.04 -15.14
CA ASP A 112 1.05 0.06 -15.82
C ASP A 112 2.11 -0.46 -14.84
N PRO A 113 2.19 -1.79 -14.62
CA PRO A 113 3.10 -2.34 -13.65
C PRO A 113 4.56 -2.14 -14.08
N GLY A 114 5.38 -1.68 -13.15
CA GLY A 114 6.84 -1.64 -13.27
C GLY A 114 7.50 -2.28 -12.05
N PRO A 115 8.81 -2.06 -11.83
CA PRO A 115 9.57 -2.76 -10.78
C PRO A 115 8.99 -2.66 -9.36
N LYS A 116 8.29 -1.56 -9.03
CA LYS A 116 7.68 -1.31 -7.71
C LYS A 116 6.38 -2.08 -7.47
N GLN A 117 5.81 -2.70 -8.50
CA GLN A 117 4.56 -3.45 -8.43
C GLN A 117 4.79 -4.96 -8.29
N HIS A 118 6.05 -5.42 -8.31
CA HIS A 118 6.35 -6.84 -8.18
C HIS A 118 6.41 -7.27 -6.72
N PHE A 119 5.65 -8.31 -6.44
CA PHE A 119 5.56 -8.98 -5.15
C PHE A 119 5.88 -10.47 -5.29
N GLU A 120 6.18 -11.06 -4.15
CA GLU A 120 6.21 -12.49 -3.93
C GLU A 120 5.12 -12.81 -2.90
N ILE A 121 4.31 -13.83 -3.18
CA ILE A 121 3.33 -14.37 -2.23
C ILE A 121 3.80 -15.77 -1.86
N CYS A 122 3.96 -16.02 -0.57
CA CYS A 122 4.36 -17.30 -0.02
C CYS A 122 3.24 -17.88 0.83
N ILE A 123 2.68 -19.00 0.37
CA ILE A 123 1.60 -19.72 1.04
C ILE A 123 2.22 -20.61 2.11
N THR A 124 1.84 -20.40 3.37
CA THR A 124 2.38 -21.17 4.50
C THR A 124 1.48 -22.36 4.87
N SER A 125 0.17 -22.20 4.78
CA SER A 125 -0.78 -23.28 5.02
C SER A 125 -2.15 -22.98 4.40
N ALA A 126 -2.93 -24.04 4.15
CA ALA A 126 -4.36 -23.91 3.89
C ALA A 126 -5.10 -23.93 5.22
N LYS A 127 -6.01 -22.98 5.44
CA LYS A 127 -6.84 -22.95 6.65
C LYS A 127 -8.15 -23.71 6.42
N ASP A 128 -8.79 -23.42 5.31
CA ASP A 128 -10.08 -23.96 4.86
C ASP A 128 -10.08 -23.98 3.31
N PRO A 129 -11.00 -24.73 2.64
CA PRO A 129 -11.18 -24.59 1.20
C PRO A 129 -11.37 -23.12 0.79
N GLY A 130 -10.51 -22.64 -0.13
CA GLY A 130 -10.53 -21.24 -0.58
C GLY A 130 -9.94 -20.21 0.40
N THR A 131 -9.35 -20.63 1.53
CA THR A 131 -8.68 -19.72 2.47
C THR A 131 -7.25 -20.16 2.75
N LEU A 132 -6.29 -19.30 2.41
CA LEU A 132 -4.86 -19.57 2.58
C LEU A 132 -4.23 -18.63 3.61
N ARG A 133 -3.29 -19.12 4.40
CA ARG A 133 -2.35 -18.28 5.16
C ARG A 133 -1.14 -18.00 4.28
N ALA A 134 -0.75 -16.74 4.22
CA ALA A 134 0.41 -16.32 3.44
C ALA A 134 1.12 -15.11 4.06
N TYR A 135 2.33 -14.86 3.58
CA TYR A 135 2.99 -13.57 3.72
C TYR A 135 3.35 -13.04 2.34
N LEU A 136 3.52 -11.73 2.25
CA LEU A 136 3.89 -11.03 1.02
C LEU A 136 5.24 -10.35 1.19
N ARG A 137 6.03 -10.31 0.12
CA ARG A 137 7.30 -9.59 0.07
C ARG A 137 7.34 -8.70 -1.16
N SER A 138 7.78 -7.46 -1.00
CA SER A 138 8.02 -6.57 -2.12
C SER A 138 9.40 -6.84 -2.73
N ALA A 139 9.46 -6.98 -4.05
CA ALA A 139 10.72 -7.11 -4.78
C ALA A 139 11.56 -5.83 -4.66
N ALA A 140 10.94 -4.66 -4.90
CA ALA A 140 11.63 -3.38 -4.88
C ALA A 140 12.13 -2.95 -3.48
N ALA A 141 11.35 -3.17 -2.42
CA ALA A 141 11.81 -2.84 -1.07
C ALA A 141 12.68 -3.94 -0.43
N ARG A 142 12.62 -5.18 -0.96
CA ARG A 142 13.24 -6.38 -0.36
C ARG A 142 12.79 -6.67 1.08
N ARG A 143 11.63 -6.14 1.48
CA ARG A 143 11.02 -6.24 2.82
C ARG A 143 9.68 -6.96 2.76
N PHE A 144 9.27 -7.51 3.90
CA PHE A 144 7.94 -8.08 4.07
C PHE A 144 6.89 -6.97 4.14
N VAL A 145 5.73 -7.26 3.56
CA VAL A 145 4.53 -6.43 3.69
C VAL A 145 3.95 -6.67 5.08
N SER A 146 3.75 -5.59 5.84
CA SER A 146 3.11 -5.57 7.14
C SER A 146 1.84 -4.72 7.11
N ALA A 147 0.81 -5.15 7.83
CA ALA A 147 -0.26 -4.29 8.28
C ALA A 147 0.11 -3.74 9.66
N GLU A 148 0.06 -2.42 9.84
CA GLU A 148 0.56 -1.76 11.04
C GLU A 148 -0.57 -1.06 11.81
N PRO A 149 -1.40 -1.83 12.55
CA PRO A 149 -2.48 -1.26 13.35
C PRO A 149 -1.99 -0.26 14.39
N GLU A 150 -0.74 -0.42 14.84
CA GLU A 150 -0.17 0.34 15.96
C GLU A 150 0.36 1.72 15.55
N LEU A 151 0.35 2.03 14.25
CA LEU A 151 0.65 3.39 13.80
C LEU A 151 -0.45 4.36 14.25
N PRO A 152 -0.10 5.57 14.70
CA PRO A 152 -1.09 6.51 15.21
C PRO A 152 -1.90 7.19 14.09
N GLY A 153 -3.08 7.68 14.49
CA GLY A 153 -3.92 8.57 13.70
C GLY A 153 -4.28 8.01 12.33
N ARG A 154 -4.13 8.84 11.29
CA ARG A 154 -4.50 8.47 9.91
C ARG A 154 -3.65 7.35 9.32
N ARG A 155 -2.61 6.84 10.00
CA ARG A 155 -1.79 5.71 9.53
C ARG A 155 -2.13 4.40 10.23
N ALA A 156 -3.06 4.38 11.18
CA ALA A 156 -3.49 3.16 11.85
C ALA A 156 -3.97 2.10 10.84
N GLY A 157 -3.33 0.94 10.85
CA GLY A 157 -3.62 -0.16 9.93
C GLY A 157 -3.03 0.02 8.54
N MET A 158 -2.16 1.01 8.32
CA MET A 158 -1.46 1.17 7.04
C MET A 158 -0.74 -0.12 6.65
N VAL A 159 -0.84 -0.48 5.37
CA VAL A 159 -0.11 -1.61 4.80
C VAL A 159 1.17 -1.07 4.14
N ARG A 160 2.33 -1.61 4.54
CA ARG A 160 3.62 -1.18 4.01
C ARG A 160 4.63 -2.33 3.89
N ALA A 161 5.51 -2.27 2.90
CA ALA A 161 6.66 -3.17 2.76
C ALA A 161 7.86 -2.63 3.55
N GLY A 162 7.79 -2.76 4.88
CA GLY A 162 8.82 -2.23 5.80
C GLY A 162 9.46 -3.27 6.71
N ALA A 163 8.84 -4.44 6.90
CA ALA A 163 9.26 -5.39 7.91
C ALA A 163 10.50 -6.20 7.48
N ALA A 164 11.44 -6.37 8.42
CA ALA A 164 12.70 -7.11 8.21
C ALA A 164 12.52 -8.63 8.38
N ALA A 165 11.55 -9.03 9.19
CA ALA A 165 11.28 -10.41 9.58
C ALA A 165 9.77 -10.68 9.57
N LEU A 166 9.41 -11.96 9.56
CA LEU A 166 8.03 -12.38 9.70
C LEU A 166 7.53 -12.13 11.13
N SER A 167 6.28 -11.70 11.25
CA SER A 167 5.56 -11.52 12.51
C SER A 167 4.05 -11.63 12.27
N ALA A 168 3.23 -11.47 13.32
CA ALA A 168 1.77 -11.40 13.17
C ALA A 168 1.34 -10.28 12.20
N ASN A 169 2.11 -9.18 12.12
CA ASN A 169 1.84 -8.05 11.23
C ASN A 169 2.10 -8.36 9.76
N THR A 170 2.95 -9.34 9.46
CA THR A 170 3.29 -9.72 8.08
C THR A 170 2.48 -10.90 7.56
N GLN A 171 1.57 -11.44 8.37
CA GLN A 171 0.74 -12.58 8.01
C GLN A 171 -0.65 -12.13 7.57
N PHE A 172 -1.15 -12.77 6.52
CA PHE A 172 -2.44 -12.49 5.93
C PHE A 172 -3.22 -13.78 5.69
N LEU A 173 -4.54 -13.68 5.81
CA LEU A 173 -5.46 -14.65 5.25
C LEU A 173 -5.89 -14.17 3.86
N LEU A 174 -5.74 -15.02 2.88
CA LEU A 174 -6.16 -14.81 1.49
C LEU A 174 -7.45 -15.61 1.27
N TYR A 175 -8.56 -14.91 1.06
CA TYR A 175 -9.83 -15.53 0.69
C TYR A 175 -9.98 -15.51 -0.82
N LEU A 176 -9.81 -16.66 -1.43
CA LEU A 176 -9.85 -16.84 -2.88
C LEU A 176 -11.29 -16.72 -3.39
N GLN A 177 -11.44 -16.04 -4.52
CA GLN A 177 -12.73 -15.85 -5.23
C GLN A 177 -12.71 -16.43 -6.65
N GLY A 178 -11.65 -17.18 -6.99
CA GLY A 178 -11.38 -17.70 -8.32
C GLY A 178 -10.74 -16.68 -9.26
N LYS A 179 -10.10 -17.15 -10.33
CA LYS A 179 -9.46 -16.31 -11.36
C LYS A 179 -8.50 -15.25 -10.79
N GLY A 180 -7.66 -15.63 -9.82
CA GLY A 180 -6.71 -14.71 -9.17
C GLY A 180 -7.33 -13.66 -8.24
N ARG A 181 -8.66 -13.61 -8.10
CA ARG A 181 -9.34 -12.66 -7.22
C ARG A 181 -9.24 -13.08 -5.76
N VAL A 182 -8.94 -12.13 -4.89
CA VAL A 182 -8.62 -12.38 -3.47
C VAL A 182 -8.98 -11.20 -2.59
N TYR A 183 -9.55 -11.50 -1.42
CA TYR A 183 -9.56 -10.58 -0.28
C TYR A 183 -8.37 -10.87 0.62
N LEU A 184 -7.65 -9.84 1.04
CA LEU A 184 -6.57 -9.96 2.02
C LEU A 184 -7.09 -9.50 3.38
N ARG A 185 -6.93 -10.33 4.41
CA ARG A 185 -7.23 -9.96 5.80
C ARG A 185 -5.96 -10.03 6.61
N ALA A 186 -5.59 -8.94 7.26
CA ALA A 186 -4.41 -8.88 8.09
C ALA A 186 -4.62 -9.70 9.38
N ASN A 187 -3.64 -10.53 9.73
CA ASN A 187 -3.69 -11.33 10.94
C ASN A 187 -3.55 -10.47 12.22
N ALA A 188 -2.82 -9.34 12.13
CA ALA A 188 -2.57 -8.46 13.27
C ALA A 188 -3.82 -7.84 13.89
N ASN A 189 -4.77 -7.40 13.06
CA ASN A 189 -5.97 -6.70 13.53
C ASN A 189 -7.27 -7.31 13.02
N ASN A 190 -7.22 -8.45 12.33
CA ASN A 190 -8.39 -9.14 11.81
C ASN A 190 -9.26 -8.31 10.87
N ARG A 191 -8.68 -7.30 10.19
CA ARG A 191 -9.38 -6.43 9.23
C ARG A 191 -8.96 -6.71 7.79
N PHE A 192 -9.89 -6.52 6.87
CA PHE A 192 -9.64 -6.57 5.44
C PHE A 192 -8.82 -5.37 4.98
N VAL A 193 -7.91 -5.65 4.06
CA VAL A 193 -7.15 -4.65 3.33
C VAL A 193 -8.07 -4.01 2.30
N THR A 194 -8.13 -2.68 2.31
CA THR A 194 -8.79 -1.83 1.31
C THR A 194 -7.79 -0.86 0.74
N VAL A 195 -8.10 -0.27 -0.41
CA VAL A 195 -7.46 0.96 -0.87
C VAL A 195 -8.32 2.14 -0.43
N GLU A 196 -7.80 2.99 0.44
CA GLU A 196 -8.51 4.18 0.91
C GLU A 196 -8.51 5.25 -0.18
N ARG A 197 -9.68 5.85 -0.43
CA ARG A 197 -9.85 6.92 -1.42
C ARG A 197 -10.23 8.22 -0.74
N ASN A 198 -9.90 9.33 -1.39
CA ASN A 198 -10.27 10.68 -0.97
C ASN A 198 -9.57 11.11 0.32
N TYR A 199 -8.39 10.55 0.61
CA TYR A 199 -7.53 11.11 1.64
C TYR A 199 -6.75 12.28 1.03
N PRO A 200 -6.62 13.42 1.74
CA PRO A 200 -5.84 14.53 1.21
C PRO A 200 -4.34 14.19 1.19
N GLY A 201 -3.65 14.66 0.14
CA GLY A 201 -2.19 14.61 0.04
C GLY A 201 -1.63 13.22 -0.21
N GLY A 202 -0.49 12.91 0.42
CA GLY A 202 0.30 11.71 0.13
C GLY A 202 -0.31 10.38 0.56
N ASP A 203 -1.41 10.40 1.31
CA ASP A 203 -2.09 9.21 1.84
C ASP A 203 -3.25 8.74 0.93
N ASP A 204 -3.52 9.43 -0.18
CA ASP A 204 -4.55 9.01 -1.14
C ASP A 204 -4.17 7.69 -1.83
N GLU A 205 -5.17 6.83 -2.03
CA GLU A 205 -5.02 5.48 -2.60
C GLU A 205 -4.06 4.58 -1.81
N MET A 206 -3.85 4.86 -0.52
CA MET A 206 -3.07 4.01 0.38
C MET A 206 -3.82 2.72 0.73
N ALA A 207 -3.09 1.60 0.73
CA ALA A 207 -3.61 0.34 1.24
C ALA A 207 -3.67 0.35 2.78
N ARG A 208 -4.82 -0.05 3.34
CA ARG A 208 -5.06 -0.11 4.79
C ARG A 208 -5.82 -1.37 5.18
N ALA A 209 -5.36 -2.08 6.20
CA ALA A 209 -6.12 -3.10 6.90
C ALA A 209 -7.12 -2.42 7.87
N GLY A 210 -8.25 -1.95 7.34
CA GLY A 210 -9.15 -1.04 8.05
C GLY A 210 -10.64 -1.38 7.94
N ARG A 211 -11.02 -2.48 7.30
CA ARG A 211 -12.42 -2.81 7.03
C ARG A 211 -12.83 -4.12 7.68
N ASP A 212 -14.00 -4.16 8.29
CA ASP A 212 -14.47 -5.37 9.00
C ASP A 212 -15.22 -6.35 8.08
N ALA A 213 -15.66 -5.86 6.92
CA ALA A 213 -16.40 -6.61 5.93
C ALA A 213 -15.68 -6.63 4.59
N ARG A 214 -16.03 -7.62 3.77
CA ARG A 214 -15.61 -7.73 2.37
C ARG A 214 -16.55 -6.91 1.50
N GLY A 215 -16.02 -6.27 0.48
CA GLY A 215 -16.76 -5.55 -0.53
C GLY A 215 -15.90 -5.23 -1.73
N ALA A 216 -16.43 -4.43 -2.66
CA ALA A 216 -15.71 -4.11 -3.90
C ALA A 216 -14.39 -3.34 -3.66
N GLY A 217 -14.24 -2.64 -2.52
CA GLY A 217 -13.02 -1.89 -2.17
C GLY A 217 -11.92 -2.74 -1.54
N GLU A 218 -12.25 -3.96 -1.10
CA GLU A 218 -11.34 -4.88 -0.43
C GLU A 218 -10.84 -6.00 -1.36
N LEU A 219 -11.32 -5.98 -2.61
CA LEU A 219 -11.05 -7.02 -3.58
C LEU A 219 -9.87 -6.66 -4.49
N PHE A 220 -8.98 -7.62 -4.67
CA PHE A 220 -7.82 -7.50 -5.52
C PHE A 220 -7.77 -8.66 -6.51
N THR A 221 -7.20 -8.43 -7.69
CA THR A 221 -6.82 -9.49 -8.62
C THR A 221 -5.30 -9.59 -8.67
N VAL A 222 -4.80 -10.80 -8.45
CA VAL A 222 -3.37 -11.11 -8.54
C VAL A 222 -3.10 -11.75 -9.89
N TYR A 223 -2.07 -11.26 -10.57
CA TYR A 223 -1.59 -11.83 -11.83
C TYR A 223 -0.13 -12.25 -11.70
N THR A 224 0.28 -13.25 -12.47
CA THR A 224 1.69 -13.44 -12.79
C THR A 224 2.07 -12.41 -13.85
N ALA A 225 3.10 -11.61 -13.57
CA ALA A 225 3.74 -10.83 -14.61
C ALA A 225 4.69 -11.78 -15.35
N ASP A 226 4.37 -12.07 -16.61
CA ASP A 226 5.29 -12.77 -17.50
C ASP A 226 6.59 -11.94 -17.58
N ARG A 227 7.72 -12.63 -17.49
CA ARG A 227 9.06 -12.00 -17.41
C ARG A 227 9.48 -11.35 -18.71
#